data_AF-A0A7X5Q8A9-F1
#
_entry.id   AF-A0A7X5Q8A9-F1
#
_cell.length_a   1.000
_cell.length_b   1.000
_cell.length_c   1.000
_cell.angle_alpha   90.00
_cell.angle_beta   90.00
_cell.angle_gamma   90.00
#
_symmetry.space_group_name_H-M   'P 1'
#
loop_
_entity.id
_entity.type
_entity.pdbx_description
1 polymer ?
#
loop_
_entity_poly.entity_id
_entity_poly.type
_entity_poly.pdbx_seq_one_letter_code
_entity_poly.pdbx_strand_id
1 'polypeptide(L)'
;MKDVVEALTDTTNATDYIKKMRQRDPSLAEGWGQIVTPLPVETPGGVQKLNCANTEGIFRIIQSIPSPKAEPFKRWLAKVGYERVQEIEDPELATKEARKNNFYIYAVLSSSLALLQIFGN
;
A
#
# COMPACT_ATOMS: atom_id res chain seq x y z
N MET A 1 -10.44 4.54 4.00
CA MET A 1 -10.55 3.93 2.64
C MET A 1 -10.83 4.96 1.56
N LYS A 2 -11.74 5.91 1.79
CA LYS A 2 -11.99 7.02 0.85
C LYS A 2 -10.69 7.76 0.51
N ASP A 3 -9.83 7.92 1.50
CA ASP A 3 -8.52 8.57 1.43
C ASP A 3 -7.60 7.92 0.38
N VAL A 4 -7.56 6.59 0.32
CA VAL A 4 -6.76 5.86 -0.69
C VAL A 4 -7.28 6.14 -2.10
N VAL A 5 -8.61 6.13 -2.24
CA VAL A 5 -9.26 6.40 -3.53
C VAL A 5 -9.02 7.85 -3.95
N GLU A 6 -9.14 8.80 -3.04
CA GLU A 6 -8.91 10.23 -3.30
C GLU A 6 -7.44 10.51 -3.63
N ALA A 7 -6.49 9.88 -2.92
CA ALA A 7 -5.07 10.03 -3.21
C ALA A 7 -4.68 9.45 -4.58
N LEU A 8 -5.28 8.33 -4.97
CA LEU A 8 -4.92 7.60 -6.19
C LEU A 8 -5.82 7.86 -7.38
N THR A 9 -6.76 8.79 -7.28
CA THR A 9 -7.63 9.18 -8.40
C THR A 9 -7.82 10.70 -8.41
N ASP A 10 -8.53 11.22 -9.39
CA ASP A 10 -8.98 12.63 -9.43
C ASP A 10 -10.47 12.74 -9.09
N THR A 11 -11.04 11.74 -8.42
CA THR A 11 -12.47 11.75 -8.08
C THR A 11 -12.77 12.81 -7.03
N THR A 12 -13.84 13.56 -7.24
CA THR A 12 -14.41 14.46 -6.22
C THR A 12 -15.37 13.72 -5.29
N ASN A 13 -15.75 12.48 -5.62
CA ASN A 13 -16.64 11.64 -4.82
C ASN A 13 -16.09 10.21 -4.74
N ALA A 14 -15.38 9.93 -3.65
CA ALA A 14 -14.82 8.60 -3.39
C ALA A 14 -15.89 7.52 -3.19
N THR A 15 -17.06 7.87 -2.65
CA THR A 15 -18.12 6.90 -2.35
C THR A 15 -18.71 6.33 -3.64
N ASP A 16 -19.05 7.22 -4.59
CA ASP A 16 -19.53 6.81 -5.91
C ASP A 16 -18.44 6.06 -6.70
N TYR A 17 -17.19 6.52 -6.60
CA TYR A 17 -16.08 5.84 -7.23
C TYR A 17 -15.94 4.39 -6.72
N ILE A 18 -15.99 4.18 -5.41
CA ILE A 18 -15.92 2.84 -4.79
C ILE A 18 -17.06 1.95 -5.28
N LYS A 19 -18.28 2.49 -5.38
CA LYS A 19 -19.43 1.75 -5.92
C LYS A 19 -19.16 1.31 -7.36
N LYS A 20 -18.72 2.22 -8.22
CA LYS A 20 -18.39 1.91 -9.62
C LYS A 20 -17.19 0.98 -9.74
N MET A 21 -16.20 1.09 -8.87
CA MET A 21 -15.03 0.20 -8.81
C MET A 21 -15.46 -1.24 -8.53
N ARG A 22 -16.34 -1.45 -7.55
CA ARG A 22 -16.92 -2.77 -7.25
C ARG A 22 -17.80 -3.31 -8.39
N GLN A 23 -18.44 -2.44 -9.16
CA GLN A 23 -19.19 -2.87 -10.34
C GLN A 23 -18.26 -3.34 -11.48
N ARG A 24 -17.09 -2.70 -11.64
CA ARG A 24 -16.11 -3.07 -12.67
C ARG A 24 -15.32 -4.33 -12.31
N ASP A 25 -15.15 -4.63 -11.02
CA ASP A 25 -14.41 -5.79 -10.51
C ASP A 25 -15.33 -6.64 -9.60
N PRO A 26 -16.07 -7.61 -10.18
CA PRO A 26 -16.98 -8.47 -9.42
C PRO A 26 -16.27 -9.30 -8.34
N SER A 27 -15.04 -9.76 -8.59
CA SER A 27 -14.25 -10.51 -7.61
C SER A 27 -13.88 -9.65 -6.39
N LEU A 28 -13.56 -8.37 -6.60
CA LEU A 28 -13.39 -7.42 -5.50
C LEU A 28 -14.71 -7.18 -4.74
N ALA A 29 -15.83 -7.13 -5.45
CA ALA A 29 -17.13 -6.89 -4.84
C ALA A 29 -17.59 -8.04 -3.93
N GLU A 30 -17.34 -9.28 -4.34
CA GLU A 30 -17.62 -10.50 -3.57
C GLU A 30 -16.81 -10.55 -2.27
N GLY A 31 -15.50 -10.28 -2.34
CA GLY A 31 -14.61 -10.26 -1.17
C GLY A 31 -14.66 -8.98 -0.33
N TRP A 32 -15.51 -8.01 -0.68
CA TRP A 32 -15.41 -6.63 -0.14
C TRP A 32 -15.46 -6.56 1.39
N GLY A 33 -16.33 -7.35 2.04
CA GLY A 33 -16.48 -7.32 3.50
C GLY A 33 -15.27 -7.84 4.27
N GLN A 34 -14.45 -8.69 3.64
CA GLN A 34 -13.20 -9.21 4.21
C GLN A 34 -12.03 -8.23 3.97
N ILE A 35 -12.05 -7.56 2.81
CA ILE A 35 -11.03 -6.60 2.41
C ILE A 35 -11.18 -5.27 3.17
N VAL A 36 -12.43 -4.82 3.36
CA VAL A 36 -12.75 -3.54 3.97
C VAL A 36 -13.72 -3.75 5.13
N THR A 37 -13.24 -3.46 6.33
CA THR A 37 -14.01 -3.61 7.57
C THR A 37 -14.27 -2.25 8.20
N PRO A 38 -15.52 -1.93 8.58
CA PRO A 38 -15.81 -0.73 9.35
C PRO A 38 -15.27 -0.87 10.77
N LEU A 39 -14.32 -0.01 11.14
CA LEU A 39 -13.72 0.00 12.47
C LEU A 39 -14.05 1.32 13.20
N PRO A 40 -14.25 1.29 14.52
CA PRO A 40 -14.35 2.52 15.31
C PRO A 40 -13.00 3.22 15.32
N VAL A 41 -12.98 4.49 14.92
CA VAL A 41 -11.81 5.36 14.90
C VAL A 41 -12.15 6.63 15.66
N GLU A 42 -11.26 7.05 16.55
CA GLU A 42 -11.37 8.34 17.23
C GLU A 42 -11.10 9.48 16.25
N THR A 43 -12.03 10.43 16.18
CA THR A 43 -11.92 11.63 15.36
C THR A 43 -12.20 12.85 16.23
N PRO A 44 -11.88 14.08 15.77
CA PRO A 44 -12.24 15.31 16.50
C PRO A 44 -13.75 15.44 16.81
N GLY A 45 -14.61 14.78 16.02
CA GLY A 45 -16.06 14.74 16.24
C GLY A 45 -16.54 13.54 17.06
N GLY A 46 -15.64 12.81 17.71
CA GLY A 46 -15.94 11.58 18.47
C GLY A 46 -15.62 10.30 17.71
N VAL A 47 -16.00 9.15 18.29
CA VAL A 47 -15.77 7.83 17.69
C VAL A 47 -16.69 7.64 16.49
N GLN A 48 -16.10 7.40 15.33
CA GLN A 48 -16.83 7.15 14.08
C GLN A 48 -16.45 5.80 13.50
N LYS A 49 -17.41 5.11 12.87
CA LYS A 49 -17.10 3.89 12.10
C LYS A 49 -16.59 4.27 10.73
N LEU A 50 -15.30 4.03 10.49
CA LEU A 50 -14.65 4.29 9.21
C LEU A 50 -14.30 2.98 8.51
N ASN A 51 -14.44 2.97 7.19
CA ASN A 51 -14.04 1.84 6.37
C ASN A 51 -12.51 1.78 6.30
N CYS A 52 -11.96 0.72 6.89
CA CYS A 52 -10.53 0.46 6.99
C CYS A 52 -10.16 -0.83 6.25
N ALA A 53 -8.94 -0.90 5.75
CA ALA A 53 -8.38 -2.12 5.18
C ALA A 53 -6.95 -2.28 5.71
N ASN A 54 -6.51 -3.52 5.84
CA ASN A 54 -5.12 -3.83 6.11
C ASN A 54 -4.26 -3.64 4.84
N THR A 55 -2.95 -3.84 4.95
CA THR A 55 -2.01 -3.65 3.84
C THR A 55 -2.37 -4.47 2.61
N GLU A 56 -2.69 -5.75 2.78
CA GLU A 56 -3.11 -6.64 1.70
C GLU A 56 -4.38 -6.13 1.01
N GLY A 57 -5.38 -5.73 1.80
CA GLY A 57 -6.63 -5.18 1.28
C GLY A 57 -6.43 -3.88 0.51
N ILE A 58 -5.52 -3.00 0.96
CA ILE A 58 -5.14 -1.79 0.23
C ILE A 58 -4.49 -2.16 -1.11
N PHE A 59 -3.52 -3.08 -1.13
CA PHE A 59 -2.90 -3.52 -2.38
C PHE A 59 -3.92 -4.12 -3.34
N ARG A 60 -4.85 -4.92 -2.83
CA ARG A 60 -5.94 -5.48 -3.65
C ARG A 60 -6.79 -4.38 -4.29
N ILE A 61 -7.13 -3.33 -3.54
CA ILE A 61 -7.92 -2.20 -4.04
C ILE A 61 -7.15 -1.38 -5.08
N ILE A 62 -5.86 -1.15 -4.86
CA ILE A 62 -4.99 -0.44 -5.82
C ILE A 62 -5.00 -1.13 -7.19
N GLN A 63 -5.00 -2.47 -7.22
CA GLN A 63 -5.07 -3.22 -8.48
C GLN A 63 -6.32 -2.87 -9.31
N SER A 64 -7.47 -2.66 -8.65
CA SER A 64 -8.77 -2.35 -9.28
C SER A 64 -8.96 -0.86 -9.63
N ILE A 65 -7.97 0.01 -9.38
CA ILE A 65 -8.02 1.44 -9.72
C ILE A 65 -7.38 1.68 -11.11
N PRO A 66 -8.16 2.02 -12.16
CA PRO A 66 -7.63 2.37 -13.48
C PRO A 66 -7.18 3.83 -13.55
N SER A 67 -6.27 4.25 -12.66
CA SER A 67 -5.74 5.63 -12.62
C SER A 67 -4.24 5.64 -12.86
N PRO A 68 -3.70 6.60 -13.64
CA PRO A 68 -2.25 6.78 -13.76
C PRO A 68 -1.54 6.99 -12.43
N LYS A 69 -2.23 7.56 -11.42
CA LYS A 69 -1.66 7.75 -10.07
C LYS A 69 -1.43 6.42 -9.33
N ALA A 70 -2.17 5.36 -9.68
CA ALA A 70 -1.98 4.03 -9.11
C ALA A 70 -0.83 3.26 -9.80
N GLU A 71 -0.39 3.71 -10.98
CA GLU A 71 0.60 3.00 -11.80
C GLU A 71 1.97 2.80 -11.12
N PRO A 72 2.53 3.77 -10.35
CA PRO A 72 3.77 3.54 -9.60
C PRO A 72 3.65 2.36 -8.62
N PHE A 73 2.50 2.22 -7.95
CA PHE A 73 2.25 1.13 -7.02
C PHE A 73 2.10 -0.21 -7.73
N LYS A 74 1.42 -0.24 -8.89
CA LYS A 74 1.28 -1.48 -9.68
C LYS A 74 2.62 -1.97 -10.21
N ARG A 75 3.47 -1.06 -10.72
CA ARG A 75 4.84 -1.38 -11.14
C ARG A 75 5.70 -1.87 -9.99
N TRP A 76 5.58 -1.24 -8.82
CA TRP A 76 6.27 -1.69 -7.62
C TRP A 76 5.82 -3.09 -7.20
N LEU A 77 4.52 -3.37 -7.17
CA LEU A 77 3.99 -4.72 -6.87
C LEU A 77 4.46 -5.76 -7.89
N ALA A 78 4.50 -5.41 -9.18
CA ALA A 78 5.02 -6.30 -10.23
C ALA A 78 6.52 -6.59 -10.04
N LYS A 79 7.32 -5.57 -9.71
CA LYS A 79 8.75 -5.72 -9.43
C LYS A 79 8.98 -6.62 -8.22
N VAL A 80 8.32 -6.35 -7.09
CA VAL A 80 8.46 -7.15 -5.87
C VAL A 80 8.00 -8.59 -6.14
N GLY A 81 6.89 -8.79 -6.85
CA GLY A 81 6.42 -10.13 -7.24
C GLY A 81 7.45 -10.88 -8.08
N TYR A 82 8.05 -10.22 -9.07
CA TYR A 82 9.11 -10.80 -9.89
C TYR A 82 10.34 -11.17 -9.07
N GLU A 83 10.82 -10.28 -8.20
CA GLU A 83 11.95 -10.54 -7.30
C GLU A 83 11.68 -11.78 -6.43
N ARG A 84 10.47 -11.95 -5.90
CA ARG A 84 10.10 -13.13 -5.10
C ARG A 84 10.11 -14.43 -5.90
N VAL A 85 9.67 -14.40 -7.15
CA VAL A 85 9.76 -15.58 -8.03
C VAL A 85 11.22 -15.94 -8.28
N GLN A 86 12.08 -14.96 -8.57
CA GLN A 86 13.51 -15.19 -8.76
C GLN A 86 14.19 -15.76 -7.51
N GLU A 87 13.84 -15.26 -6.31
CA GLU A 87 14.33 -15.79 -5.03
C GLU A 87 13.92 -17.26 -4.79
N ILE A 88 12.76 -17.69 -5.29
CA ILE A 88 12.28 -19.07 -5.18
C ILE A 88 13.03 -19.97 -6.18
N GLU A 89 13.29 -19.47 -7.39
CA GLU A 89 14.03 -20.20 -8.43
C GLU A 89 15.51 -20.37 -8.08
N ASP A 90 16.12 -19.37 -7.44
CA ASP A 90 17.50 -19.41 -6.96
C ASP A 90 17.58 -18.89 -5.50
N PRO A 91 17.55 -19.80 -4.51
CA PRO A 91 17.62 -19.42 -3.09
C PRO A 91 18.91 -18.68 -2.68
N GLU A 92 20.00 -18.78 -3.46
CA GLU A 92 21.23 -18.05 -3.15
C GLU A 92 21.10 -16.54 -3.47
N LEU A 93 20.28 -16.19 -4.46
CA LEU A 93 19.92 -14.80 -4.80
C LEU A 93 19.19 -14.11 -3.62
N ALA A 94 18.30 -14.82 -2.92
CA ALA A 94 17.60 -14.31 -1.74
C ALA A 94 18.56 -13.93 -0.61
N THR A 95 19.60 -14.73 -0.39
CA THR A 95 20.61 -14.48 0.66
C THR A 95 21.47 -13.25 0.34
N LYS A 96 21.77 -13.03 -0.94
CA LYS A 96 22.54 -11.89 -1.42
C LYS A 96 21.74 -10.58 -1.34
N GLU A 97 20.49 -10.59 -1.78
CA GLU A 97 19.61 -9.41 -1.70
C GLU A 97 19.17 -9.09 -0.27
N ALA A 98 18.96 -10.10 0.60
CA ALA A 98 18.69 -9.86 2.03
C ALA A 98 19.85 -9.11 2.72
N ARG A 99 21.12 -9.49 2.45
CA ARG A 99 22.28 -8.75 2.99
C ARG A 99 22.35 -7.33 2.46
N LYS A 100 22.05 -7.13 1.18
CA LYS A 100 22.07 -5.82 0.53
C LYS A 100 20.96 -4.91 1.07
N ASN A 101 19.73 -5.40 1.17
CA ASN A 101 18.60 -4.65 1.73
C ASN A 101 18.83 -4.28 3.19
N ASN A 102 19.38 -5.21 3.99
CA ASN A 102 19.73 -4.92 5.37
C ASN A 102 20.82 -3.84 5.46
N PHE A 103 21.85 -3.91 4.61
CA PHE A 103 22.89 -2.88 4.51
C PHE A 103 22.33 -1.50 4.11
N TYR A 104 21.40 -1.44 3.15
CA TYR A 104 20.74 -0.18 2.77
C TYR A 104 19.89 0.38 3.91
N ILE A 105 19.18 -0.45 4.67
CA ILE A 105 18.43 0.00 5.86
C ILE A 105 19.39 0.56 6.91
N TYR A 106 20.50 -0.13 7.20
CA TYR A 106 21.52 0.41 8.10
C TYR A 106 22.16 1.70 7.57
N ALA A 107 22.40 1.82 6.26
CA ALA A 107 22.96 3.01 5.64
C ALA A 107 21.98 4.21 5.71
N VAL A 108 20.69 3.97 5.48
CA VAL A 108 19.65 5.01 5.57
C VAL A 108 19.42 5.42 7.02
N LEU A 109 19.34 4.46 7.95
CA LEU A 109 19.19 4.75 9.38
C LEU A 109 20.43 5.47 9.95
N SER A 110 21.63 5.07 9.58
CA SER A 110 22.87 5.75 9.99
C SER A 110 23.00 7.16 9.40
N SER A 111 22.60 7.36 8.15
CA SER A 111 22.56 8.70 7.54
C SER A 111 21.52 9.60 8.20
N SER A 112 20.35 9.06 8.56
CA SER A 112 19.29 9.80 9.27
C SER A 112 19.70 10.15 10.72
N LEU A 113 20.38 9.23 11.42
CA LEU A 113 20.97 9.50 12.74
C LEU A 113 22.07 10.55 12.68
N ALA A 114 22.94 10.51 11.66
CA ALA A 114 24.00 11.48 11.47
C ALA A 114 23.43 12.89 11.19
N LEU A 115 22.34 13.00 10.43
CA LEU A 115 21.65 14.28 10.20
C LEU A 115 21.02 14.82 11.49
N LEU A 116 20.40 13.96 12.32
CA LEU A 116 19.84 14.37 13.61
C LEU A 116 20.91 14.87 14.61
N GLN A 117 22.14 14.35 14.53
CA GLN A 117 23.26 14.83 15.36
C GLN A 117 23.84 16.17 14.87
N ILE A 118 23.74 16.48 13.58
CA ILE A 118 24.23 17.73 12.99
C ILE A 118 23.24 18.90 13.20
N PHE A 119 21.94 18.61 13.17
CA PHE A 119 20.88 19.63 13.32
C PHE A 119 20.25 19.70 14.72
N GLY A 120 20.74 18.88 15.65
CA GLY A 120 20.23 18.77 17.03
C GLY A 120 20.96 19.60 18.08
N ASN A 121 21.68 20.66 17.69
CA ASN A 121 22.38 21.57 18.61
C ASN A 121 22.08 23.03 18.26
#